data_AF-A0A4Y1RW81-F1
#
_entry.id   AF-A0A4Y1RW81-F1
#
_cell.length_a   1.000
_cell.length_b   1.000
_cell.length_c   1.000
_cell.angle_alpha   90.00
_cell.angle_beta   90.00
_cell.angle_gamma   90.00
#
_symmetry.space_group_name_H-M   'P 1'
#
loop_
_entity.id
_entity.type
_entity.pdbx_description
1 polymer ?
#
loop_
_entity_poly.entity_id
_entity_poly.type
_entity_poly.pdbx_seq_one_letter_code
_entity_poly.pdbx_strand_id
1 'polypeptide(L)'
;MPFIWCSNVIQPQDEWQRGLKELHVDTISKLKKALPGLEKELMTPPKFEDFYAYAFRYCLTEERQKSVDIETVCELLNLVLGPLYRLQVQSEYRALNMDQWLHFYRFCKEGLESGPGFKIMQLDEFLISFPDLQNYDSDQAWPVIIDNFVEWMRDEQS
;
A
#
# COMPACT_ATOMS: atom_id res chain seq x y z
N MET A 1 -3.23 -13.84 -14.67
CA MET A 1 -3.42 -12.87 -15.76
C MET A 1 -2.68 -11.61 -15.36
N PRO A 2 -2.03 -10.85 -16.25
CA PRO A 2 -1.43 -9.59 -15.84
C PRO A 2 -2.56 -8.64 -15.43
N PHE A 3 -2.51 -8.10 -14.21
CA PHE A 3 -3.45 -7.08 -13.77
C PHE A 3 -3.33 -5.88 -14.72
N ILE A 4 -4.41 -5.55 -15.42
CA ILE A 4 -4.49 -4.27 -16.14
C ILE A 4 -4.74 -3.21 -15.09
N TRP A 5 -3.65 -2.62 -14.63
CA TRP A 5 -3.66 -1.45 -13.79
C TRP A 5 -4.21 -0.27 -14.57
N CYS A 6 -5.20 0.43 -14.00
CA CYS A 6 -5.84 1.55 -14.69
C CYS A 6 -4.85 2.69 -14.88
N SER A 7 -4.82 3.26 -16.08
CA SER A 7 -3.75 4.18 -16.45
C SER A 7 -3.94 5.59 -15.90
N ASN A 8 -5.17 6.00 -15.57
CA ASN A 8 -5.53 7.35 -15.09
C ASN A 8 -6.83 7.34 -14.24
N VAL A 9 -7.06 8.44 -13.51
CA VAL A 9 -8.28 8.66 -12.70
C VAL A 9 -9.55 8.74 -13.55
N ILE A 10 -9.44 9.28 -14.77
CA ILE A 10 -10.51 9.24 -15.77
C ILE A 10 -10.35 7.94 -16.54
N GLN A 11 -11.13 6.94 -16.19
CA GLN A 11 -11.12 5.66 -16.91
C GLN A 11 -11.96 5.76 -18.19
N PRO A 12 -11.36 5.63 -19.38
CA PRO A 12 -12.12 5.51 -20.61
C PRO A 12 -13.01 4.26 -20.53
N GLN A 13 -14.20 4.35 -21.10
CA GLN A 13 -15.16 3.22 -21.17
C GLN A 13 -14.50 1.93 -21.70
N ASP A 14 -13.53 2.07 -22.61
CA ASP A 14 -12.79 0.96 -23.21
C ASP A 14 -11.92 0.21 -22.21
N GLU A 15 -11.34 0.89 -21.21
CA GLU A 15 -10.49 0.27 -20.18
C GLU A 15 -11.33 -0.63 -19.26
N TRP A 16 -12.49 -0.13 -18.84
CA TRP A 16 -13.48 -0.92 -18.09
C TRP A 16 -13.96 -2.14 -18.89
N GLN A 17 -14.32 -1.95 -20.16
CA GLN A 17 -14.81 -3.04 -20.99
C GLN A 17 -13.75 -4.11 -21.22
N ARG A 18 -12.49 -3.71 -21.44
CA ARG A 18 -11.36 -4.63 -21.58
C ARG A 18 -11.14 -5.43 -20.30
N GLY A 19 -11.06 -4.76 -19.14
CA GLY A 19 -10.85 -5.42 -17.86
C GLY A 19 -11.95 -6.44 -17.54
N LEU A 20 -13.22 -6.06 -17.73
CA LEU A 20 -14.36 -6.95 -17.52
C LEU A 20 -14.35 -8.15 -18.49
N LYS A 21 -13.94 -7.94 -19.75
CA LYS A 21 -13.83 -9.01 -20.74
C LYS A 21 -12.73 -10.01 -20.39
N GLU A 22 -11.58 -9.55 -19.91
CA GLU A 22 -10.47 -10.41 -19.45
C GLU A 22 -10.82 -11.17 -18.18
N LEU A 23 -11.58 -10.56 -17.29
CA LEU A 23 -12.15 -11.22 -16.11
C LEU A 23 -13.30 -12.19 -16.46
N HIS A 24 -13.75 -12.22 -17.71
CA HIS A 24 -14.93 -12.97 -18.16
C HIS A 24 -16.20 -12.64 -17.35
N VAL A 25 -16.34 -11.36 -16.96
CA VAL A 25 -17.44 -10.83 -16.17
C VAL A 25 -18.28 -9.90 -17.04
N ASP A 26 -19.56 -10.23 -17.21
CA ASP A 26 -20.53 -9.46 -18.03
C ASP A 26 -21.70 -8.90 -17.20
N THR A 27 -21.70 -9.14 -15.89
CA THR A 27 -22.76 -8.71 -14.96
C THR A 27 -22.17 -8.30 -13.62
N ILE A 28 -22.86 -7.39 -12.93
CA ILE A 28 -22.49 -6.95 -11.57
C ILE A 28 -22.43 -8.14 -10.59
N SER A 29 -23.31 -9.14 -10.75
CA SER A 29 -23.30 -10.34 -9.90
C SER A 29 -22.03 -11.18 -10.10
N LYS A 30 -21.59 -11.37 -11.36
CA LYS A 30 -20.32 -12.05 -11.65
C LYS A 30 -19.13 -11.25 -11.14
N LEU A 31 -19.16 -9.92 -11.24
CA LEU A 31 -18.10 -9.05 -10.71
C LEU A 31 -17.94 -9.23 -9.21
N LYS A 32 -19.05 -9.12 -8.46
CA LYS A 32 -19.07 -9.32 -7.01
C LYS A 32 -18.55 -10.70 -6.60
N LYS A 33 -18.82 -11.74 -7.40
CA LYS A 33 -18.30 -13.09 -7.17
C LYS A 33 -16.81 -13.24 -7.51
N ALA A 34 -16.27 -12.43 -8.41
CA ALA A 34 -14.86 -12.43 -8.78
C ALA A 34 -13.97 -11.67 -7.79
N LEU A 35 -14.51 -10.65 -7.10
CA LEU A 35 -13.77 -9.80 -6.16
C LEU A 35 -12.95 -10.58 -5.11
N PRO A 36 -13.50 -11.58 -4.39
CA PRO A 36 -12.71 -12.32 -3.39
C PRO A 36 -11.52 -13.08 -4.00
N GLY A 37 -11.67 -13.55 -5.25
CA GLY A 37 -10.60 -14.22 -5.98
C GLY A 37 -9.50 -13.24 -6.39
N LEU A 38 -9.87 -12.05 -6.86
CA LEU A 38 -8.94 -10.98 -7.22
C LEU A 38 -8.19 -10.45 -6.02
N GLU A 39 -8.89 -10.23 -4.91
CA GLU A 39 -8.31 -9.88 -3.62
C GLU A 39 -7.28 -10.93 -3.20
N LYS A 40 -7.64 -12.21 -3.19
CA LYS A 40 -6.70 -13.28 -2.84
C LYS A 40 -5.49 -13.34 -3.76
N GLU A 41 -5.67 -13.08 -5.05
CA GLU A 41 -4.58 -13.04 -6.03
C GLU A 41 -3.64 -11.86 -5.76
N LEU A 42 -4.19 -10.68 -5.52
CA LEU A 42 -3.49 -9.45 -5.18
C LEU A 42 -2.62 -9.61 -3.93
N MET A 43 -3.13 -10.39 -2.97
CA MET A 43 -2.49 -10.66 -1.69
C MET A 43 -1.33 -11.67 -1.77
N THR A 44 -0.85 -12.02 -2.97
CA THR A 44 0.42 -12.74 -3.10
C THR A 44 1.60 -11.76 -3.05
N PRO A 45 2.71 -12.06 -2.34
CA PRO A 45 3.80 -11.10 -2.13
C PRO A 45 4.29 -10.34 -3.39
N PRO A 46 4.55 -11.00 -4.54
CA PRO A 46 5.00 -10.28 -5.73
C PRO A 46 3.90 -9.37 -6.34
N LYS A 47 2.63 -9.79 -6.27
CA LYS A 47 1.52 -8.98 -6.81
C LYS A 47 1.14 -7.84 -5.90
N PHE A 48 1.29 -8.02 -4.60
CA PHE A 48 1.08 -6.94 -3.64
C PHE A 48 2.16 -5.86 -3.79
N GLU A 49 3.42 -6.24 -4.02
CA GLU A 49 4.50 -5.29 -4.29
C GLU A 49 4.23 -4.47 -5.58
N ASP A 50 3.78 -5.14 -6.65
CA ASP A 50 3.35 -4.48 -7.88
C ASP A 50 2.18 -3.51 -7.65
N PHE A 51 1.18 -3.94 -6.87
CA PHE A 51 0.02 -3.13 -6.49
C PHE A 51 0.39 -1.93 -5.64
N TYR A 52 1.23 -2.12 -4.63
CA TYR A 52 1.71 -1.07 -3.75
C TYR A 52 2.43 0.00 -4.57
N ALA A 53 3.31 -0.39 -5.49
CA ALA A 53 3.97 0.52 -6.42
C ALA A 53 2.98 1.20 -7.40
N TYR A 54 1.91 0.51 -7.80
CA TYR A 54 0.87 1.07 -8.66
C TYR A 54 0.04 2.13 -7.92
N ALA A 55 -0.36 1.88 -6.68
CA ALA A 55 -1.19 2.79 -5.88
C ALA A 55 -0.56 4.19 -5.79
N PHE A 56 0.75 4.26 -5.57
CA PHE A 56 1.48 5.53 -5.57
C PHE A 56 1.53 6.19 -6.95
N ARG A 57 1.78 5.42 -8.01
CA ARG A 57 1.75 5.94 -9.40
C ARG A 57 0.39 6.50 -9.77
N TYR A 58 -0.68 5.88 -9.29
CA TYR A 58 -2.05 6.33 -9.52
C TYR A 58 -2.33 7.71 -8.91
N CYS A 59 -1.62 8.09 -7.85
CA CYS A 59 -1.69 9.42 -7.25
C CYS A 59 -0.88 10.50 -7.99
N LEU A 60 -0.04 10.12 -8.97
CA LEU A 60 0.70 11.08 -9.81
C LEU A 60 -0.20 11.53 -10.96
N THR A 61 -0.85 12.68 -10.81
CA THR A 61 -1.85 13.18 -11.76
C THR A 61 -1.27 14.06 -12.86
N GLU A 62 -0.04 14.56 -12.68
CA GLU A 62 0.67 15.40 -13.67
C GLU A 62 1.94 14.72 -14.20
N GLU A 63 2.25 14.88 -15.49
CA GLU A 63 3.41 14.22 -16.15
C GLU A 63 4.77 14.51 -15.48
N ARG A 64 4.91 15.67 -14.84
CA ARG A 64 6.17 16.09 -14.19
C ARG A 64 6.17 15.83 -12.69
N GLN A 65 5.04 15.40 -12.12
CA GLN A 65 4.93 15.11 -10.71
C GLN A 65 5.72 13.83 -10.40
N LYS A 66 6.66 13.93 -9.46
CA LYS A 66 7.47 12.79 -9.00
C LYS A 66 7.24 12.47 -7.53
N SER A 67 6.37 13.24 -6.89
CA SER A 67 6.10 13.16 -5.47
C SER A 67 4.62 13.38 -5.19
N VAL A 68 4.13 12.67 -4.19
CA VAL A 68 2.77 12.79 -3.67
C VAL A 68 2.86 13.49 -2.33
N ASP A 69 1.98 14.46 -2.06
CA ASP A 69 1.96 15.19 -0.79
C ASP A 69 1.69 14.24 0.39
N ILE A 70 2.15 14.64 1.57
CA ILE A 70 2.09 13.80 2.76
C ILE A 70 0.66 13.43 3.16
N GLU A 71 -0.31 14.33 2.97
CA GLU A 71 -1.71 14.11 3.31
C GLU A 71 -2.30 12.97 2.44
N THR A 72 -2.07 13.04 1.13
CA THR A 72 -2.48 11.98 0.20
C THR A 72 -1.76 10.67 0.48
N VAL A 73 -0.47 10.70 0.83
CA VAL A 73 0.30 9.51 1.20
C VAL A 73 -0.27 8.84 2.45
N CYS A 74 -0.64 9.61 3.48
CA CYS A 74 -1.24 9.06 4.70
C CYS A 74 -2.57 8.34 4.39
N GLU A 75 -3.43 8.96 3.59
CA GLU A 75 -4.69 8.33 3.14
C GLU A 75 -4.44 7.08 2.29
N LEU A 76 -3.44 7.13 1.41
CA LEU A 76 -3.07 5.98 0.59
C LEU A 76 -2.53 4.81 1.43
N LEU A 77 -1.74 5.08 2.48
CA LEU A 77 -1.26 4.07 3.42
C LEU A 77 -2.41 3.46 4.22
N ASN A 78 -3.35 4.28 4.69
CA ASN A 78 -4.57 3.78 5.33
C ASN A 78 -5.38 2.87 4.39
N LEU A 79 -5.44 3.20 3.09
CA LEU A 79 -6.17 2.41 2.10
C LEU A 79 -5.47 1.08 1.78
N VAL A 80 -4.14 1.13 1.58
CA VAL A 80 -3.36 0.00 1.04
C VAL A 80 -2.86 -0.92 2.16
N LEU A 81 -2.59 -0.40 3.36
CA LEU A 81 -2.06 -1.13 4.52
C LEU A 81 -3.06 -1.20 5.70
N GLY A 82 -4.16 -0.44 5.65
CA GLY A 82 -5.29 -0.59 6.57
C GLY A 82 -5.32 0.46 7.67
N PRO A 83 -6.39 0.52 8.48
CA PRO A 83 -6.66 1.60 9.44
C PRO A 83 -5.70 1.66 10.65
N LEU A 84 -4.79 0.70 10.80
CA LEU A 84 -3.71 0.78 11.80
C LEU A 84 -2.62 1.81 11.42
N TYR A 85 -2.55 2.19 10.15
CA TYR A 85 -1.46 3.00 9.59
C TYR A 85 -1.77 4.49 9.59
N ARG A 86 -2.42 4.98 10.65
CA ARG A 86 -2.71 6.40 10.82
C ARG A 86 -1.43 7.17 11.13
N LEU A 87 -0.59 7.34 10.12
CA LEU A 87 0.45 8.35 10.13
C LEU A 87 -0.20 9.69 10.44
N GLN A 88 -0.02 10.15 11.66
CA GLN A 88 -0.31 11.54 11.96
C GLN A 88 0.70 12.37 11.19
N VAL A 89 0.20 13.39 10.49
CA VAL A 89 1.02 14.40 9.82
C VAL A 89 1.74 15.21 10.90
N GLN A 90 2.82 14.65 11.44
CA GLN A 90 3.70 15.32 12.40
C GLN A 90 5.05 15.70 11.77
N SER A 91 5.25 15.40 10.48
CA SER A 91 6.54 15.54 9.84
C SER A 91 6.77 16.91 9.19
N GLU A 92 8.03 17.36 9.19
CA GLU A 92 8.54 18.39 8.27
C GLU A 92 8.47 17.97 6.77
N TYR A 93 8.09 16.71 6.47
CA TYR A 93 7.91 16.22 5.11
C TYR A 93 6.65 16.79 4.47
N ARG A 94 6.84 17.38 3.29
CA ARG A 94 5.75 17.91 2.46
C ARG A 94 5.27 16.91 1.41
N ALA A 95 6.14 15.98 0.99
CA ALA A 95 5.84 15.01 -0.04
C ALA A 95 6.79 13.80 0.03
N LEU A 96 6.35 12.64 -0.47
CA LEU A 96 7.18 11.46 -0.70
C LEU A 96 7.39 11.26 -2.19
N ASN A 97 8.51 10.65 -2.56
CA ASN A 97 8.73 10.09 -3.89
C ASN A 97 8.56 8.56 -3.90
N MET A 98 8.64 7.95 -5.10
CA MET A 98 8.48 6.50 -5.28
C MET A 98 9.50 5.67 -4.48
N ASP A 99 10.76 6.10 -4.42
CA ASP A 99 11.80 5.34 -3.73
C ASP A 99 11.53 5.27 -2.23
N GLN A 100 11.12 6.40 -1.64
CA GLN A 100 10.71 6.50 -0.23
C GLN A 100 9.46 5.65 0.06
N TRP A 101 8.49 5.67 -0.85
CA TRP A 101 7.31 4.83 -0.78
C TRP A 101 7.66 3.34 -0.72
N LEU A 102 8.50 2.86 -1.64
CA LEU A 102 8.94 1.46 -1.67
C LEU A 102 9.81 1.09 -0.47
N HIS A 103 10.65 2.01 0.03
CA HIS A 103 11.39 1.80 1.27
C HIS A 103 10.48 1.59 2.47
N PHE A 104 9.35 2.32 2.56
CA PHE A 104 8.37 2.11 3.62
C PHE A 104 7.79 0.69 3.60
N TYR A 105 7.42 0.19 2.41
CA TYR A 105 6.94 -1.18 2.28
C TYR A 105 8.01 -2.22 2.62
N ARG A 106 9.25 -2.01 2.19
CA ARG A 106 10.38 -2.89 2.56
C ARG A 106 10.60 -2.91 4.06
N PHE A 107 10.54 -1.75 4.72
CA PHE A 107 10.64 -1.65 6.16
C PHE A 107 9.54 -2.45 6.87
N CYS A 108 8.27 -2.27 6.45
CA CYS A 108 7.16 -3.07 6.98
C CYS A 108 7.36 -4.57 6.73
N LYS A 109 7.93 -4.95 5.59
CA LYS A 109 8.20 -6.35 5.24
C LYS A 109 9.35 -6.95 6.04
N GLU A 110 10.49 -6.28 6.16
CA GLU A 110 11.70 -6.76 6.86
C GLU A 110 11.50 -6.83 8.38
N GLY A 111 10.83 -5.84 8.96
CA GLY A 111 10.40 -5.94 10.35
C GLY A 111 9.53 -7.19 10.57
N LEU A 112 8.64 -7.48 9.63
CA LEU A 112 7.69 -8.58 9.73
C LEU A 112 8.30 -9.98 9.46
N GLU A 113 9.45 -10.04 8.77
CA GLU A 113 10.25 -11.26 8.57
C GLU A 113 11.15 -11.58 9.77
N SER A 114 11.48 -10.59 10.59
CA SER A 114 12.27 -10.76 11.82
C SER A 114 11.42 -11.04 13.07
N GLY A 115 10.12 -10.76 13.02
CA GLY A 115 9.10 -11.18 14.00
C GLY A 115 8.43 -12.53 13.66
N PRO A 116 7.63 -13.13 14.55
CA PRO A 116 6.96 -14.41 14.31
C PRO A 116 5.84 -14.29 13.27
N GLY A 117 6.21 -14.35 11.99
CA GLY A 117 5.36 -14.85 10.90
C GLY A 117 4.54 -13.81 10.16
N PHE A 118 5.04 -13.40 8.98
CA PHE A 118 4.23 -12.90 7.89
C PHE A 118 3.14 -13.93 7.52
N LYS A 119 1.91 -13.71 7.99
CA LYS A 119 0.72 -14.25 7.33
C LYS A 119 -0.07 -13.05 6.84
N ILE A 120 -0.17 -12.90 5.53
CA ILE A 120 -1.30 -12.17 4.96
C ILE A 120 -2.54 -13.01 5.29
N MET A 121 -3.11 -12.75 6.48
CA MET A 121 -4.41 -13.30 6.84
C MET A 121 -5.49 -12.47 6.17
N GLN A 122 -6.63 -13.09 5.98
CA GLN A 122 -7.70 -12.71 5.05
C GLN A 122 -8.24 -11.29 5.35
N LEU A 123 -9.03 -10.75 4.42
CA LEU A 123 -9.52 -9.36 4.39
C LEU A 123 -10.20 -8.85 5.69
N ASP A 124 -10.58 -9.74 6.60
CA ASP A 124 -11.16 -9.43 7.91
C ASP A 124 -10.14 -9.21 9.03
N GLU A 125 -8.89 -9.61 8.83
CA GLU A 125 -7.77 -9.46 9.78
C GLU A 125 -6.56 -8.77 9.14
N PHE A 126 -6.81 -7.73 8.33
CA PHE A 126 -5.77 -6.87 7.75
C PHE A 126 -5.08 -5.98 8.80
N LEU A 127 -4.73 -6.58 9.93
CA LEU A 127 -3.77 -6.02 10.86
C LEU A 127 -2.45 -6.65 10.45
N ILE A 128 -1.67 -5.93 9.65
CA ILE A 128 -0.24 -6.20 9.62
C ILE A 128 0.23 -5.99 11.07
N SER A 129 0.39 -7.09 11.80
CA SER A 129 0.96 -7.09 13.14
C SER A 129 2.41 -6.67 12.97
N PHE A 130 2.73 -5.42 13.26
CA PHE A 130 4.10 -4.98 13.27
C PHE A 130 4.88 -5.88 14.24
N PRO A 131 6.12 -6.32 13.92
CA PRO A 131 7.01 -6.81 14.96
C PRO A 131 7.07 -5.75 16.07
N ASP A 132 7.29 -6.20 17.28
CA ASP A 132 7.75 -5.34 18.34
C ASP A 132 8.96 -4.52 17.83
N LEU A 133 8.76 -3.19 17.71
CA LEU A 133 9.74 -2.21 17.19
C LEU A 133 11.02 -2.11 18.07
N GLN A 134 11.25 -3.11 18.92
CA GLN A 134 12.40 -3.27 19.79
C GLN A 134 13.71 -3.41 19.00
N ASN A 135 13.65 -3.97 17.79
CA ASN A 135 14.81 -4.11 16.91
C ASN A 135 14.94 -2.97 15.88
N TYR A 136 14.11 -1.92 15.97
CA TYR A 136 14.26 -0.75 15.13
C TYR A 136 15.48 0.07 15.57
N ASP A 137 16.39 0.29 14.63
CA ASP A 137 17.60 1.08 14.80
C ASP A 137 17.53 2.32 13.91
N SER A 138 17.38 3.49 14.55
CA SER A 138 17.34 4.81 13.90
C SER A 138 18.69 5.24 13.34
N ASP A 139 19.79 4.55 13.68
CA ASP A 139 21.11 4.82 13.10
C ASP A 139 21.27 4.14 11.72
N GLN A 140 20.31 3.29 11.31
CA GLN A 140 20.24 2.79 9.94
C GLN A 140 19.79 3.91 9.00
N ALA A 141 20.24 3.86 7.74
CA ALA A 141 19.95 4.89 6.73
C ALA A 141 18.49 4.83 6.21
N TRP A 142 17.52 4.54 7.08
CA TRP A 142 16.11 4.64 6.79
C TRP A 142 15.72 6.11 6.55
N PRO A 143 14.74 6.37 5.67
CA PRO A 143 14.16 7.70 5.56
C PRO A 143 13.57 8.15 6.90
N VAL A 144 13.79 9.41 7.30
CA VAL A 144 13.33 10.00 8.58
C VAL A 144 11.81 9.86 8.82
N ILE A 145 11.01 9.72 7.75
CA ILE A 145 9.58 9.43 7.90
C ILE A 145 9.31 8.09 8.62
N ILE A 146 10.22 7.13 8.50
CA ILE A 146 10.16 5.85 9.22
C ILE A 146 10.48 6.07 10.70
N ASP A 147 11.46 6.91 11.03
CA ASP A 147 11.75 7.27 12.43
C ASP A 147 10.52 7.89 13.10
N ASN A 148 9.89 8.88 12.45
CA ASN A 148 8.67 9.54 12.94
C ASN A 148 7.51 8.54 13.09
N PHE A 149 7.36 7.61 12.15
CA PHE A 149 6.34 6.56 12.23
C PHE A 149 6.57 5.64 13.43
N VAL A 150 7.82 5.23 13.64
CA VAL A 150 8.19 4.35 14.77
C VAL A 150 8.02 5.06 16.10
N GLU A 151 8.39 6.33 16.20
CA GLU A 151 8.18 7.16 17.38
C GLU A 151 6.69 7.26 17.73
N TRP A 152 5.84 7.63 16.76
CA TRP A 152 4.39 7.70 16.94
C TRP A 152 3.79 6.35 17.38
N MET A 153 4.21 5.23 16.77
CA MET A 153 3.75 3.89 17.14
C MET A 153 4.13 3.50 18.57
N ARG A 154 5.30 3.92 19.06
CA ARG A 154 5.75 3.67 20.44
C ARG A 154 4.94 4.50 21.44
N ASP A 155 4.58 5.72 21.08
CA ASP A 155 3.73 6.59 21.90
C ASP A 155 2.29 6.07 22.02
N GLU A 156 1.68 5.54 20.95
CA GLU A 156 0.32 4.94 21.01
C GLU A 156 0.26 3.63 21.81
N GLN A 157 1.38 2.91 21.94
CA GLN A 157 1.46 1.65 22.71
C GLN A 157 1.79 1.86 24.19
N SER A 158 2.06 3.10 24.62
CA SER A 158 2.37 3.47 26.02
C SER A 158 1.12 3.88 26.80
#